data_AF-A0A0R9NM70-F1
#
_entry.id   AF-A0A0R9NM70-F1
#
_cell.length_a   1.000
_cell.length_b   1.000
_cell.length_c   1.000
_cell.angle_alpha   90.00
_cell.angle_beta   90.00
_cell.angle_gamma   90.00
#
_symmetry.space_group_name_H-M   'P 1'
#
loop_
_entity.id
_entity.type
_entity.pdbx_description
1 polymer ?
#
loop_
_entity_poly.entity_id
_entity_poly.type
_entity_poly.pdbx_seq_one_letter_code
_entity_poly.pdbx_strand_id
1 'polypeptide(L)'
;MFKVRYFSELSILISFLLLILLVISCDLDSSEDFVTSLFGKGSVIEREYENLVQKYLKELVEEPTEGLAEESRVFTAMDIDTCVEEQFDLKLKNLLDKFGISDKGRKAVGYMYLVTTAGNSDDFLMFKQYTSDEFFNLLEQLGAERLKDMIKAFFSDLRVLSEYRLRVKEILKNIKRDSIRQKLEGELAWYEESTAYPYYLRWAFKDSNPDVVYAQVMYVGPSYVVGRIYSEAKSILKIENVYSEQHLEQPSESEWKIIDYIRDILIDEKIAQNKNYKTYTIAEFYNLLGDLDVTKIREIISRTQEILTAYEDAKVAISDINDLRLRQDFSNRLKKRVSAYGRTLKGVFNKSDINAIYRAAVKSRFIDEFALIQDEAKLISINLSSSSSKE
;
A
#
# COMPACT_ATOMS: atom_id res chain seq x y z
N MET A 1 -25.64 22.81 14.89
CA MET A 1 -25.49 22.24 13.53
C MET A 1 -24.05 21.75 13.40
N PHE A 2 -23.77 20.53 13.86
CA PHE A 2 -22.42 19.94 13.85
C PHE A 2 -22.31 19.01 12.63
N LYS A 3 -21.41 19.34 11.70
CA LYS A 3 -21.17 18.55 10.48
C LYS A 3 -19.96 17.63 10.73
N VAL A 4 -20.21 16.35 10.53
CA VAL A 4 -19.38 15.18 10.84
C VAL A 4 -18.06 15.20 10.06
N ARG A 5 -16.93 15.12 10.76
CA ARG A 5 -15.56 14.95 10.24
C ARG A 5 -15.01 13.51 10.44
N TYR A 6 -15.82 12.61 10.99
CA TYR A 6 -15.38 11.29 11.47
C TYR A 6 -15.36 10.16 10.42
N PHE A 7 -15.73 10.43 9.16
CA PHE A 7 -15.91 9.36 8.17
C PHE A 7 -14.59 8.87 7.52
N SER A 8 -13.55 9.70 7.46
CA SER A 8 -12.25 9.32 6.87
C SER A 8 -11.42 8.45 7.81
N GLU A 9 -11.42 8.78 9.11
CA GLU A 9 -10.66 8.02 10.12
C GLU A 9 -11.28 6.63 10.34
N LEU A 10 -12.60 6.53 10.35
CA LEU A 10 -13.31 5.25 10.46
C LEU A 10 -13.01 4.32 9.25
N SER A 11 -12.87 4.88 8.04
CA SER A 11 -12.55 4.14 6.82
C SER A 11 -11.15 3.52 6.85
N ILE A 12 -10.17 4.28 7.36
CA ILE A 12 -8.79 3.84 7.53
C ILE A 12 -8.74 2.74 8.61
N LEU A 13 -9.45 2.94 9.72
CA LEU A 13 -9.50 1.97 10.82
C LEU A 13 -10.18 0.66 10.41
N ILE A 14 -11.24 0.72 9.60
CA ILE A 14 -11.92 -0.45 9.01
C ILE A 14 -11.01 -1.19 8.02
N SER A 15 -10.23 -0.48 7.19
CA SER A 15 -9.28 -1.11 6.26
C SER A 15 -8.13 -1.80 7.01
N PHE A 16 -7.66 -1.20 8.11
CA PHE A 16 -6.66 -1.81 8.99
C PHE A 16 -7.21 -3.03 9.73
N LEU A 17 -8.46 -2.96 10.23
CA LEU A 17 -9.12 -4.09 10.88
C LEU A 17 -9.31 -5.26 9.91
N LEU A 18 -9.60 -4.99 8.64
CA LEU A 18 -9.72 -6.01 7.60
C LEU A 18 -8.38 -6.65 7.22
N LEU A 19 -7.28 -5.90 7.24
CA LEU A 19 -5.92 -6.45 7.06
C LEU A 19 -5.51 -7.33 8.25
N ILE A 20 -5.84 -6.93 9.49
CA ILE A 20 -5.57 -7.73 10.69
C ILE A 20 -6.45 -9.00 10.71
N LEU A 21 -7.72 -8.90 10.34
CA LEU A 21 -8.60 -10.07 10.23
C LEU A 21 -8.21 -11.02 9.09
N LEU A 22 -7.62 -10.51 8.01
CA LEU A 22 -7.00 -11.33 6.95
C LEU A 22 -5.77 -12.11 7.47
N VAL A 23 -5.02 -11.54 8.42
CA VAL A 23 -3.88 -12.21 9.06
C VAL A 23 -4.34 -13.24 10.10
N ILE A 24 -5.44 -12.98 10.82
CA ILE A 24 -5.99 -13.88 11.85
C ILE A 24 -6.84 -15.02 11.24
N SER A 25 -7.46 -14.80 10.08
CA SER A 25 -8.32 -15.79 9.39
C SER A 25 -7.54 -16.81 8.57
N CYS A 26 -6.21 -16.71 8.50
CA CYS A 26 -5.36 -17.80 8.04
C CYS A 26 -5.18 -18.78 9.19
N ASP A 27 -5.74 -19.98 9.02
CA ASP A 27 -5.86 -21.11 9.94
C ASP A 27 -4.83 -21.20 11.08
N LEU A 28 -5.36 -21.16 12.31
CA LEU A 28 -4.68 -21.50 13.57
C LEU A 28 -4.66 -23.02 13.72
N ASP A 29 -3.71 -23.69 13.06
CA ASP A 29 -3.20 -24.97 13.55
C ASP A 29 -1.73 -25.14 13.09
N SER A 30 -0.82 -25.02 14.06
CA SER A 30 0.65 -25.04 13.96
C SER A 30 1.31 -23.78 13.36
N SER A 31 1.44 -22.73 14.18
CA SER A 31 2.25 -21.53 13.85
C SER A 31 3.75 -21.82 13.77
N GLU A 32 4.22 -22.98 14.25
CA GLU A 32 5.64 -23.33 14.31
C GLU A 32 6.13 -23.92 12.97
N ASP A 33 5.31 -24.74 12.30
CA ASP A 33 5.62 -25.35 10.98
C ASP A 33 5.41 -24.37 9.81
N PHE A 34 4.45 -23.44 9.95
CA PHE A 34 4.22 -22.39 8.95
C PHE A 34 5.40 -21.41 8.90
N VAL A 35 5.94 -21.03 10.06
CA VAL A 35 7.10 -20.13 10.17
C VAL A 35 8.37 -20.81 9.66
N THR A 36 8.61 -22.09 9.95
CA THR A 36 9.78 -22.80 9.39
C THR A 36 9.67 -23.06 7.88
N SER A 37 8.46 -23.26 7.34
CA SER A 37 8.26 -23.47 5.88
C SER A 37 8.27 -22.18 5.05
N LEU A 38 7.85 -21.03 5.61
CA LEU A 38 7.97 -19.72 4.95
C LEU A 38 9.34 -19.04 5.11
N PHE A 39 10.09 -19.35 6.18
CA PHE A 39 11.27 -18.58 6.59
C PHE A 39 12.55 -19.42 6.75
N GLY A 40 12.57 -20.64 6.22
CA GLY A 40 13.83 -21.33 5.96
C GLY A 40 14.68 -20.54 4.96
N LYS A 41 15.99 -20.42 5.23
CA LYS A 41 16.98 -19.76 4.34
C LYS A 41 16.69 -20.07 2.86
N GLY A 42 16.31 -19.04 2.10
CA GLY A 42 16.02 -19.17 0.66
C GLY A 42 14.55 -19.18 0.26
N SER A 43 13.65 -18.69 1.12
CA SER A 43 12.24 -18.54 0.77
C SER A 43 12.04 -17.55 -0.40
N VAL A 44 10.92 -17.69 -1.12
CA VAL A 44 10.60 -16.85 -2.29
C VAL A 44 10.45 -15.37 -1.89
N ILE A 45 9.94 -15.11 -0.68
CA ILE A 45 9.72 -13.77 -0.14
C ILE A 45 11.04 -13.10 0.25
N GLU A 46 11.98 -13.84 0.85
CA GLU A 46 13.34 -13.35 1.17
C GLU A 46 14.08 -12.95 -0.11
N ARG A 47 13.98 -13.77 -1.17
CA ARG A 47 14.55 -13.46 -2.49
C ARG A 47 13.87 -12.29 -3.19
N GLU A 48 12.55 -12.18 -3.13
CA GLU A 48 11.84 -11.03 -3.72
C GLU A 48 12.15 -9.74 -2.98
N TYR A 49 12.27 -9.76 -1.65
CA TYR A 49 12.67 -8.63 -0.83
C TYR A 49 14.12 -8.21 -1.12
N GLU A 50 15.08 -9.14 -1.11
CA GLU A 50 16.46 -8.82 -1.48
C GLU A 50 16.51 -8.25 -2.89
N ASN A 51 15.79 -8.82 -3.86
CA ASN A 51 15.74 -8.28 -5.22
C ASN A 51 15.11 -6.89 -5.28
N LEU A 52 14.05 -6.63 -4.53
CA LEU A 52 13.33 -5.36 -4.53
C LEU A 52 14.15 -4.27 -3.82
N VAL A 53 14.70 -4.56 -2.64
CA VAL A 53 15.57 -3.66 -1.89
C VAL A 53 16.89 -3.43 -2.63
N GLN A 54 17.51 -4.46 -3.21
CA GLN A 54 18.71 -4.28 -4.04
C GLN A 54 18.41 -3.50 -5.30
N LYS A 55 17.24 -3.70 -5.94
CA LYS A 55 16.80 -2.87 -7.06
C LYS A 55 16.65 -1.40 -6.64
N TYR A 56 16.00 -1.13 -5.51
CA TYR A 56 15.83 0.22 -4.98
C TYR A 56 17.17 0.85 -4.57
N LEU A 57 18.05 0.11 -3.89
CA LEU A 57 19.39 0.55 -3.52
C LEU A 57 20.27 0.79 -4.75
N LYS A 58 20.10 0.02 -5.83
CA LYS A 58 20.81 0.24 -7.09
C LYS A 58 20.33 1.51 -7.81
N GLU A 59 19.01 1.72 -7.88
CA GLU A 59 18.43 2.97 -8.41
C GLU A 59 18.87 4.21 -7.61
N LEU A 60 19.14 4.07 -6.30
CA LEU A 60 19.69 5.12 -5.44
C LEU A 60 21.15 5.48 -5.75
N VAL A 61 21.99 4.49 -6.10
CA VAL A 61 23.41 4.67 -6.39
C VAL A 61 23.63 5.32 -7.77
N GLU A 62 22.68 5.17 -8.68
CA GLU A 62 22.80 5.64 -10.08
C GLU A 62 22.28 7.09 -10.31
N GLU A 63 21.54 7.70 -9.38
CA GLU A 63 21.08 9.11 -9.50
C GLU A 63 21.96 10.11 -8.70
N PRO A 64 22.43 11.23 -9.29
CA PRO A 64 23.31 12.18 -8.61
C PRO A 64 22.67 12.84 -7.38
N THR A 65 23.33 12.76 -6.23
CA THR A 65 22.89 13.35 -4.94
C THR A 65 23.48 14.75 -4.68
N GLU A 66 23.81 15.52 -5.71
CA GLU A 66 24.36 16.86 -5.54
C GLU A 66 23.24 17.85 -5.15
N GLY A 67 23.15 18.16 -3.85
CA GLY A 67 22.28 19.22 -3.31
C GLY A 67 21.45 18.88 -2.07
N LEU A 68 21.30 17.59 -1.71
CA LEU A 68 20.42 17.14 -0.62
C LEU A 68 21.12 16.89 0.73
N ALA A 69 22.44 17.14 0.81
CA ALA A 69 23.27 16.72 1.94
C ALA A 69 23.04 17.51 3.25
N GLU A 70 22.55 18.75 3.19
CA GLU A 70 22.33 19.58 4.39
C GLU A 70 20.97 19.34 5.06
N GLU A 71 19.88 19.19 4.29
CA GLU A 71 18.54 18.89 4.88
C GLU A 71 18.41 17.43 5.34
N SER A 72 19.18 16.50 4.74
CA SER A 72 19.26 15.10 5.20
C SER A 72 19.78 14.99 6.64
N ARG A 73 20.57 15.97 7.11
CA ARG A 73 21.07 16.01 8.50
C ARG A 73 19.95 16.26 9.52
N VAL A 74 18.83 16.84 9.10
CA VAL A 74 17.72 17.25 9.98
C VAL A 74 16.91 16.06 10.50
N PHE A 75 16.83 14.94 9.76
CA PHE A 75 16.14 13.72 10.23
C PHE A 75 17.09 12.67 10.81
N THR A 76 18.40 12.72 10.51
CA THR A 76 19.40 12.03 11.36
C THR A 76 19.40 12.55 12.81
N ALA A 77 18.78 13.71 13.03
CA ALA A 77 18.46 14.28 14.33
C ALA A 77 17.03 13.94 14.80
N MET A 78 16.47 12.79 14.40
CA MET A 78 15.37 12.17 15.15
C MET A 78 15.95 11.66 16.49
N ASP A 79 16.31 12.60 17.39
CA ASP A 79 16.58 12.42 18.81
C ASP A 79 17.43 11.18 19.23
N ILE A 80 18.33 10.68 18.39
CA ILE A 80 19.34 9.70 18.81
C ILE A 80 20.41 10.38 19.68
N ASP A 81 20.54 11.71 19.58
CA ASP A 81 21.50 12.52 20.32
C ASP A 81 20.99 12.98 21.70
N THR A 82 19.72 12.78 22.02
CA THR A 82 19.17 12.93 23.37
C THR A 82 19.65 11.72 24.21
N CYS A 83 20.87 11.82 24.76
CA CYS A 83 21.55 10.91 25.70
C CYS A 83 20.73 9.69 26.20
N VAL A 84 20.67 8.62 25.39
CA VAL A 84 19.96 7.39 25.80
C VAL A 84 20.84 6.45 26.63
N GLU A 85 22.17 6.57 26.57
CA GLU A 85 23.09 5.71 27.34
C GLU A 85 23.00 5.90 28.86
N GLU A 86 22.49 7.04 29.33
CA GLU A 86 22.27 7.29 30.76
C GLU A 86 21.17 6.39 31.34
N GLN A 87 20.26 5.88 30.50
CA GLN A 87 19.17 5.01 30.92
C GLN A 87 19.56 3.53 30.98
N PHE A 88 20.73 3.16 30.48
CA PHE A 88 21.22 1.79 30.60
C PHE A 88 21.65 1.50 32.02
N ASP A 89 21.16 0.40 32.56
CA ASP A 89 21.76 -0.17 33.76
C ASP A 89 23.19 -0.69 33.45
N LEU A 90 23.94 -0.96 34.52
CA LEU A 90 25.30 -1.47 34.42
C LEU A 90 25.38 -2.80 33.67
N LYS A 91 24.34 -3.63 33.75
CA LYS A 91 24.30 -4.94 33.09
C LYS A 91 24.28 -4.79 31.57
N LEU A 92 23.39 -3.95 31.04
CA LEU A 92 23.26 -3.72 29.61
C LEU A 92 24.53 -3.07 29.03
N LYS A 93 25.15 -2.12 29.75
CA LYS A 93 26.45 -1.54 29.34
C LYS A 93 27.52 -2.62 29.18
N ASN A 94 27.67 -3.48 30.18
CA ASN A 94 28.65 -4.57 30.15
C ASN A 94 28.39 -5.58 29.01
N LEU A 95 27.12 -5.85 28.69
CA LEU A 95 26.76 -6.73 27.57
C LEU A 95 27.17 -6.11 26.23
N LEU A 96 26.89 -4.82 26.03
CA LEU A 96 27.27 -4.10 24.81
C LEU A 96 28.80 -3.99 24.65
N ASP A 97 29.53 -3.83 25.77
CA ASP A 97 31.00 -3.91 25.80
C ASP A 97 31.49 -5.30 25.37
N LYS A 98 30.93 -6.35 25.98
CA LYS A 98 31.26 -7.75 25.66
C LYS A 98 31.01 -8.07 24.19
N PHE A 99 29.96 -7.51 23.59
CA PHE A 99 29.61 -7.71 22.19
C PHE A 99 30.41 -6.81 21.22
N GLY A 100 31.22 -5.89 21.74
CA GLY A 100 32.01 -4.96 20.93
C GLY A 100 31.14 -3.97 20.16
N ILE A 101 30.03 -3.52 20.76
CA ILE A 101 29.12 -2.56 20.13
C ILE A 101 29.71 -1.16 20.24
N SER A 102 29.90 -0.50 19.09
CA SER A 102 30.35 0.89 18.98
C SER A 102 29.37 1.87 19.63
N ASP A 103 29.84 3.06 20.02
CA ASP A 103 29.01 4.14 20.60
C ASP A 103 27.79 4.46 19.74
N LYS A 104 27.98 4.54 18.41
CA LYS A 104 26.86 4.72 17.48
C LYS A 104 25.84 3.59 17.59
N GLY A 105 26.30 2.35 17.67
CA GLY A 105 25.44 1.18 17.88
C GLY A 105 24.73 1.19 19.23
N ARG A 106 25.38 1.67 20.29
CA ARG A 106 24.76 1.82 21.62
C ARG A 106 23.62 2.81 21.59
N LYS A 107 23.75 3.92 20.87
CA LYS A 107 22.65 4.87 20.68
C LYS A 107 21.45 4.23 19.97
N ALA A 108 21.68 3.40 18.95
CA ALA A 108 20.60 2.64 18.29
C ALA A 108 19.91 1.66 19.24
N VAL A 109 20.68 0.90 20.02
CA VAL A 109 20.13 -0.01 21.05
C VAL A 109 19.37 0.80 22.11
N GLY A 110 19.86 1.97 22.47
CA GLY A 110 19.21 2.88 23.41
C GLY A 110 17.83 3.29 22.92
N TYR A 111 17.75 3.70 21.66
CA TYR A 111 16.47 4.05 21.05
C TYR A 111 15.49 2.86 21.02
N MET A 112 15.96 1.67 20.62
CA MET A 112 15.14 0.44 20.66
C MET A 112 14.66 0.12 22.07
N TYR A 113 15.54 0.25 23.07
CA TYR A 113 15.23 0.07 24.49
C TYR A 113 14.15 1.06 24.93
N LEU A 114 14.34 2.36 24.69
CA LEU A 114 13.41 3.41 25.06
C LEU A 114 12.02 3.13 24.48
N VAL A 115 11.95 2.82 23.19
CA VAL A 115 10.69 2.56 22.50
C VAL A 115 9.98 1.31 23.01
N THR A 116 10.72 0.26 23.38
CA THR A 116 10.11 -1.04 23.76
C THR A 116 9.82 -1.16 25.25
N THR A 117 10.41 -0.29 26.08
CA THR A 117 10.22 -0.28 27.53
C THR A 117 9.35 0.87 28.03
N ALA A 118 9.23 1.96 27.26
CA ALA A 118 8.36 3.08 27.62
C ALA A 118 6.89 2.64 27.68
N GLY A 119 6.21 3.04 28.77
CA GLY A 119 4.79 2.77 29.01
C GLY A 119 3.92 3.14 27.83
N ASN A 120 2.97 2.26 27.48
CA ASN A 120 2.03 2.50 26.40
C ASN A 120 1.16 3.72 26.77
N SER A 121 1.10 4.73 25.90
CA SER A 121 -0.08 5.59 25.83
C SER A 121 -1.27 4.73 25.40
N ASP A 122 -2.49 5.14 25.78
CA ASP A 122 -3.73 4.34 25.67
C ASP A 122 -4.00 3.72 24.28
N ASP A 123 -3.38 4.22 23.20
CA ASP A 123 -3.51 3.71 21.83
C ASP A 123 -2.69 2.43 21.52
N PHE A 124 -1.80 1.99 22.41
CA PHE A 124 -0.83 0.90 22.12
C PHE A 124 -0.93 -0.34 23.03
N LEU A 125 -2.10 -0.60 23.63
CA LEU A 125 -2.35 -1.74 24.53
C LEU A 125 -2.10 -3.14 23.91
N MET A 126 -1.70 -3.22 22.64
CA MET A 126 -1.55 -4.46 21.86
C MET A 126 -0.10 -4.97 21.78
N PHE A 127 0.88 -4.17 22.22
CA PHE A 127 2.29 -4.54 22.14
C PHE A 127 2.87 -4.93 23.51
N LYS A 128 3.74 -5.95 23.51
CA LYS A 128 4.52 -6.32 24.69
C LYS A 128 5.36 -5.13 25.12
N GLN A 129 5.21 -4.75 26.37
CA GLN A 129 6.11 -3.81 27.02
C GLN A 129 7.19 -4.60 27.74
N TYR A 130 8.45 -4.30 27.44
CA TYR A 130 9.58 -4.94 28.10
C TYR A 130 9.89 -4.25 29.42
N THR A 131 10.22 -5.05 30.41
CA THR A 131 11.07 -4.60 31.52
C THR A 131 12.53 -4.54 31.07
N SER A 132 13.36 -3.82 31.83
CA SER A 132 14.81 -3.73 31.53
C SER A 132 15.49 -5.11 31.53
N ASP A 133 15.13 -5.99 32.46
CA ASP A 133 15.69 -7.36 32.52
C ASP A 133 15.21 -8.23 31.34
N GLU A 134 13.95 -8.11 30.91
CA GLU A 134 13.46 -8.86 29.74
C GLU A 134 14.18 -8.43 28.46
N PHE A 135 14.38 -7.11 28.26
CA PHE A 135 15.09 -6.60 27.09
C PHE A 135 16.57 -7.04 27.10
N PHE A 136 17.22 -6.98 28.27
CA PHE A 136 18.58 -7.50 28.44
C PHE A 136 18.68 -8.98 28.06
N ASN A 137 17.78 -9.82 28.58
CA ASN A 137 17.79 -11.26 28.33
C ASN A 137 17.55 -11.56 26.84
N LEU A 138 16.69 -10.80 26.18
CA LEU A 138 16.46 -10.90 24.74
C LEU A 138 17.75 -10.64 23.95
N LEU A 139 18.46 -9.55 24.26
CA LEU A 139 19.73 -9.23 23.61
C LEU A 139 20.81 -10.27 23.88
N GLU A 140 20.87 -10.81 25.10
CA GLU A 140 21.81 -11.88 25.45
C GLU A 140 21.56 -13.14 24.62
N GLN A 141 20.29 -13.55 24.47
CA GLN A 141 19.90 -14.72 23.67
C GLN A 141 20.09 -14.52 22.17
N LEU A 142 19.89 -13.31 21.65
CA LEU A 142 20.19 -12.96 20.25
C LEU A 142 21.69 -13.14 19.94
N GLY A 143 22.54 -12.78 20.89
CA GLY A 143 23.99 -12.79 20.74
C GLY A 143 24.53 -11.63 19.90
N ALA A 144 25.86 -11.49 19.91
CA ALA A 144 26.56 -10.32 19.35
C ALA A 144 26.30 -10.11 17.85
N GLU A 145 26.32 -11.18 17.05
CA GLU A 145 26.24 -11.07 15.59
C GLU A 145 24.85 -10.62 15.13
N ARG A 146 23.78 -11.23 15.65
CA ARG A 146 22.41 -10.80 15.34
C ARG A 146 22.13 -9.38 15.80
N LEU A 147 22.61 -8.99 16.98
CA LEU A 147 22.46 -7.60 17.44
C LEU A 147 23.16 -6.61 16.50
N LYS A 148 24.38 -6.91 16.05
CA LYS A 148 25.09 -6.06 15.08
C LYS A 148 24.31 -5.94 13.78
N ASP A 149 23.69 -7.02 13.30
CA ASP A 149 22.89 -6.99 12.08
C ASP A 149 21.61 -6.14 12.25
N MET A 150 20.92 -6.27 13.39
CA MET A 150 19.77 -5.40 13.72
C MET A 150 20.17 -3.91 13.77
N ILE A 151 21.33 -3.59 14.35
CA ILE A 151 21.87 -2.23 14.37
C ILE A 151 22.15 -1.72 12.94
N LYS A 152 22.73 -2.55 12.07
CA LYS A 152 22.95 -2.19 10.66
C LYS A 152 21.62 -1.95 9.93
N ALA A 153 20.63 -2.83 10.12
CA ALA A 153 19.32 -2.70 9.52
C ALA A 153 18.62 -1.40 9.96
N PHE A 154 18.64 -1.11 11.26
CA PHE A 154 18.13 0.14 11.84
C PHE A 154 18.74 1.38 11.15
N PHE A 155 20.07 1.43 11.02
CA PHE A 155 20.72 2.57 10.36
C PHE A 155 20.44 2.64 8.86
N SER A 156 20.34 1.49 8.19
CA SER A 156 19.97 1.44 6.77
C SER A 156 18.57 2.01 6.57
N ASP A 157 17.61 1.62 7.40
CA ASP A 157 16.25 2.14 7.34
C ASP A 157 16.18 3.64 7.58
N LEU A 158 16.85 4.14 8.62
CA LEU A 158 16.87 5.58 8.90
C LEU A 158 17.48 6.39 7.76
N ARG A 159 18.55 5.88 7.14
CA ARG A 159 19.15 6.52 5.97
C ARG A 159 18.15 6.59 4.80
N VAL A 160 17.52 5.46 4.48
CA VAL A 160 16.51 5.38 3.41
C VAL A 160 15.36 6.33 3.69
N LEU A 161 14.86 6.37 4.94
CA LEU A 161 13.83 7.32 5.35
C LEU A 161 14.27 8.77 5.13
N SER A 162 15.48 9.15 5.55
CA SER A 162 15.95 10.54 5.37
C SER A 162 16.11 10.94 3.90
N GLU A 163 16.66 10.05 3.08
CA GLU A 163 16.97 10.35 1.66
C GLU A 163 15.70 10.35 0.81
N TYR A 164 14.87 9.30 0.89
CA TYR A 164 13.66 9.22 0.10
C TYR A 164 12.64 10.26 0.51
N ARG A 165 12.54 10.63 1.80
CA ARG A 165 11.61 11.68 2.24
C ARG A 165 11.81 12.99 1.48
N LEU A 166 13.06 13.45 1.36
CA LEU A 166 13.35 14.70 0.64
C LEU A 166 13.02 14.57 -0.85
N ARG A 167 13.39 13.45 -1.47
CA ARG A 167 13.06 13.18 -2.88
C ARG A 167 11.56 13.10 -3.12
N VAL A 168 10.81 12.45 -2.22
CA VAL A 168 9.35 12.37 -2.27
C VAL A 168 8.75 13.78 -2.20
N LYS A 169 9.17 14.61 -1.23
CA LYS A 169 8.69 15.99 -1.11
C LYS A 169 8.92 16.78 -2.39
N GLU A 170 10.08 16.62 -3.02
CA GLU A 170 10.37 17.32 -4.26
C GLU A 170 9.50 16.84 -5.43
N ILE A 171 9.27 15.52 -5.55
CA ILE A 171 8.36 14.98 -6.57
C ILE A 171 6.93 15.47 -6.34
N LEU A 172 6.45 15.45 -5.08
CA LEU A 172 5.07 15.85 -4.74
C LEU A 172 4.77 17.31 -5.10
N LYS A 173 5.75 18.23 -4.98
CA LYS A 173 5.59 19.63 -5.42
C LYS A 173 5.25 19.75 -6.90
N ASN A 174 5.73 18.81 -7.71
CA ASN A 174 5.60 18.84 -9.17
C ASN A 174 4.36 18.06 -9.67
N ILE A 175 3.70 17.29 -8.81
CA ILE A 175 2.45 16.61 -9.16
C ILE A 175 1.31 17.63 -9.25
N LYS A 176 0.64 17.66 -10.40
CA LYS A 176 -0.48 18.56 -10.72
C LYS A 176 -1.80 18.08 -10.15
N ARG A 177 -2.00 16.77 -10.05
CA ARG A 177 -3.22 16.18 -9.50
C ARG A 177 -3.27 16.36 -7.97
N ASP A 178 -4.02 17.36 -7.53
CA ASP A 178 -4.19 17.71 -6.11
C ASP A 178 -4.66 16.54 -5.24
N SER A 179 -5.62 15.76 -5.71
CA SER A 179 -6.23 14.67 -4.93
C SER A 179 -5.22 13.58 -4.55
N ILE A 180 -4.36 13.16 -5.49
CA ILE A 180 -3.33 12.15 -5.21
C ILE A 180 -2.14 12.77 -4.47
N ARG A 181 -1.77 14.01 -4.78
CA ARG A 181 -0.72 14.74 -4.07
C ARG A 181 -1.03 14.82 -2.57
N GLN A 182 -2.23 15.30 -2.21
CA GLN A 182 -2.66 15.40 -0.81
C GLN A 182 -2.72 14.05 -0.12
N LYS A 183 -3.16 12.99 -0.82
CA LYS A 183 -3.14 11.62 -0.28
C LYS A 183 -1.72 11.18 0.06
N LEU A 184 -0.77 11.34 -0.87
CA LEU A 184 0.62 10.94 -0.66
C LEU A 184 1.35 11.82 0.36
N GLU A 185 1.02 13.12 0.42
CA GLU A 185 1.49 14.04 1.47
C GLU A 185 0.98 13.60 2.85
N GLY A 186 -0.29 13.23 2.97
CA GLY A 186 -0.86 12.70 4.23
C GLY A 186 -0.24 11.37 4.64
N GLU A 187 -0.04 10.45 3.68
CA GLU A 187 0.69 9.21 3.93
C GLU A 187 2.12 9.48 4.41
N LEU A 188 2.85 10.41 3.76
CA LEU A 188 4.20 10.79 4.17
C LEU A 188 4.22 11.45 5.55
N ALA A 189 3.28 12.36 5.83
CA ALA A 189 3.18 13.09 7.09
C ALA A 189 3.03 12.14 8.29
N TRP A 190 2.25 11.05 8.15
CA TRP A 190 2.14 10.02 9.19
C TRP A 190 3.50 9.41 9.57
N TYR A 191 4.43 9.27 8.61
CA TYR A 191 5.81 8.82 8.89
C TYR A 191 6.68 9.93 9.49
N GLU A 192 6.43 11.19 9.15
CA GLU A 192 7.19 12.34 9.65
C GLU A 192 6.79 12.73 11.08
N GLU A 193 5.53 12.52 11.47
CA GLU A 193 4.97 12.87 12.79
C GLU A 193 5.47 11.98 13.95
N SER A 194 6.63 11.33 13.79
CA SER A 194 7.40 10.65 14.84
C SER A 194 6.76 9.42 15.50
N THR A 195 5.63 8.92 15.01
CA THR A 195 4.96 7.74 15.58
C THR A 195 5.23 6.44 14.80
N ALA A 196 5.46 6.52 13.49
CA ALA A 196 5.58 5.35 12.63
C ALA A 196 6.79 4.45 12.94
N TYR A 197 7.98 5.04 13.18
CA TYR A 197 9.18 4.26 13.48
C TYR A 197 9.12 3.63 14.89
N PRO A 198 8.71 4.36 15.95
CA PRO A 198 8.43 3.73 17.24
C PRO A 198 7.37 2.63 17.16
N TYR A 199 6.30 2.84 16.39
CA TYR A 199 5.27 1.83 16.17
C TYR A 199 5.85 0.56 15.53
N TYR A 200 6.65 0.71 14.48
CA TYR A 200 7.34 -0.39 13.83
C TYR A 200 8.22 -1.18 14.81
N LEU A 201 9.04 -0.48 15.60
CA LEU A 201 9.89 -1.16 16.59
C LEU A 201 9.06 -1.88 17.65
N ARG A 202 7.98 -1.28 18.17
CA ARG A 202 7.08 -1.97 19.13
C ARG A 202 6.43 -3.20 18.50
N TRP A 203 6.03 -3.12 17.23
CA TRP A 203 5.54 -4.27 16.48
C TRP A 203 6.61 -5.35 16.31
N ALA A 204 7.84 -4.97 15.96
CA ALA A 204 8.94 -5.91 15.70
C ALA A 204 9.46 -6.58 16.98
N PHE A 205 9.22 -5.97 18.15
CA PHE A 205 9.56 -6.51 19.45
C PHE A 205 8.36 -7.13 20.18
N LYS A 206 7.20 -7.31 19.53
CA LYS A 206 5.97 -7.78 20.21
C LYS A 206 6.08 -9.17 20.86
N ASP A 207 7.06 -9.98 20.46
CA ASP A 207 7.28 -11.36 20.92
C ASP A 207 8.50 -11.45 21.83
N SER A 208 8.55 -12.41 22.77
CA SER A 208 9.73 -12.63 23.64
C SER A 208 10.77 -13.59 23.05
N ASN A 209 10.44 -14.27 21.95
CA ASN A 209 11.34 -15.19 21.27
C ASN A 209 12.39 -14.40 20.44
N PRO A 210 13.70 -14.57 20.69
CA PRO A 210 14.76 -13.86 19.98
C PRO A 210 14.78 -14.12 18.47
N ASP A 211 14.42 -15.32 18.01
CA ASP A 211 14.36 -15.63 16.58
C ASP A 211 13.25 -14.83 15.89
N VAL A 212 12.09 -14.71 16.56
CA VAL A 212 10.93 -13.96 16.05
C VAL A 212 11.24 -12.47 16.00
N VAL A 213 11.82 -11.90 17.06
CA VAL A 213 12.20 -10.48 17.09
C VAL A 213 13.25 -10.17 16.03
N TYR A 214 14.28 -11.00 15.92
CA TYR A 214 15.31 -10.83 14.88
C TYR A 214 14.68 -10.83 13.49
N ALA A 215 13.86 -11.84 13.18
CA ALA A 215 13.18 -11.92 11.89
C ALA A 215 12.31 -10.68 11.60
N GLN A 216 11.57 -10.18 12.59
CA GLN A 216 10.69 -9.02 12.42
C GLN A 216 11.46 -7.71 12.20
N VAL A 217 12.54 -7.48 12.96
CA VAL A 217 13.41 -6.30 12.77
C VAL A 217 14.07 -6.31 11.39
N MET A 218 14.34 -7.50 10.84
CA MET A 218 14.93 -7.67 9.51
C MET A 218 13.90 -7.69 8.37
N TYR A 219 12.60 -7.85 8.63
CA TYR A 219 11.59 -8.14 7.61
C TYR A 219 11.27 -6.93 6.74
N VAL A 220 10.68 -5.86 7.28
CA VAL A 220 10.32 -4.66 6.51
C VAL A 220 10.18 -3.46 7.44
N GLY A 221 11.16 -2.55 7.41
CA GLY A 221 11.06 -1.30 8.14
C GLY A 221 10.25 -0.20 7.43
N PRO A 222 10.09 0.96 8.08
CA PRO A 222 9.33 2.09 7.51
C PRO A 222 9.93 2.63 6.19
N SER A 223 11.20 2.32 5.93
CA SER A 223 11.92 2.56 4.68
C SER A 223 11.17 2.03 3.45
N TYR A 224 10.54 0.86 3.57
CA TYR A 224 9.74 0.26 2.49
C TYR A 224 8.54 1.12 2.12
N VAL A 225 7.84 1.69 3.11
CA VAL A 225 6.64 2.46 2.81
C VAL A 225 6.98 3.80 2.17
N VAL A 226 8.03 4.47 2.65
CA VAL A 226 8.52 5.68 1.98
C VAL A 226 9.04 5.37 0.57
N GLY A 227 9.70 4.22 0.38
CA GLY A 227 10.08 3.71 -0.95
C GLY A 227 8.87 3.47 -1.86
N ARG A 228 7.78 2.91 -1.34
CA ARG A 228 6.50 2.75 -2.07
C ARG A 228 5.93 4.11 -2.47
N ILE A 229 5.83 5.06 -1.53
CA ILE A 229 5.32 6.42 -1.79
C ILE A 229 6.16 7.10 -2.86
N TYR A 230 7.49 6.98 -2.79
CA TYR A 230 8.40 7.49 -3.82
C TYR A 230 8.13 6.87 -5.19
N SER A 231 8.03 5.55 -5.26
CA SER A 231 7.78 4.83 -6.52
C SER A 231 6.45 5.24 -7.14
N GLU A 232 5.41 5.37 -6.33
CA GLU A 232 4.07 5.82 -6.74
C GLU A 232 4.12 7.28 -7.24
N ALA A 233 4.70 8.19 -6.46
CA ALA A 233 4.83 9.61 -6.82
C ALA A 233 5.63 9.79 -8.12
N LYS A 234 6.77 9.09 -8.26
CA LYS A 234 7.61 9.13 -9.46
C LYS A 234 6.85 8.65 -10.69
N SER A 235 6.08 7.58 -10.55
CA SER A 235 5.32 7.01 -11.67
C SER A 235 4.15 7.89 -12.10
N ILE A 236 3.47 8.55 -11.16
CA ILE A 236 2.43 9.54 -11.44
C ILE A 236 3.03 10.75 -12.17
N LEU A 237 4.10 11.33 -11.63
CA LEU A 237 4.77 12.49 -12.24
C LEU A 237 5.24 12.17 -13.66
N LYS A 238 5.75 10.95 -13.90
CA LYS A 238 6.14 10.49 -15.24
C LYS A 238 4.97 10.59 -16.23
N ILE A 239 3.77 10.15 -15.86
CA ILE A 239 2.59 10.26 -16.73
C ILE A 239 2.20 11.71 -16.96
N GLU A 240 2.12 12.53 -15.91
CA GLU A 240 1.78 13.95 -16.08
C GLU A 240 2.79 14.70 -16.97
N ASN A 241 4.07 14.32 -16.90
CA ASN A 241 5.11 14.83 -17.78
C ASN A 241 4.91 14.38 -19.22
N VAL A 242 4.55 13.11 -19.48
CA VAL A 242 4.22 12.63 -20.84
C VAL A 242 3.11 13.47 -21.48
N TYR A 243 2.05 13.79 -20.74
CA TYR A 243 0.99 14.69 -21.23
C TYR A 243 1.54 16.11 -21.51
N SER A 244 2.38 16.63 -20.61
CA SER A 244 2.94 17.98 -20.73
C SER A 244 3.92 18.12 -21.90
N GLU A 245 4.81 17.16 -22.09
CA GLU A 245 5.81 17.09 -23.16
C GLU A 245 5.16 16.98 -24.55
N GLN A 246 4.02 16.30 -24.65
CA GLN A 246 3.22 16.23 -25.87
C GLN A 246 2.32 17.46 -26.08
N HIS A 247 2.43 18.49 -25.22
CA HIS A 247 1.57 19.68 -25.22
C HIS A 247 0.08 19.34 -25.15
N LEU A 248 -0.27 18.26 -24.46
CA LEU A 248 -1.64 17.81 -24.28
C LEU A 248 -2.20 18.29 -22.94
N GLU A 249 -3.51 18.56 -22.92
CA GLU A 249 -4.24 18.82 -21.69
C GLU A 249 -4.16 17.60 -20.76
N GLN A 250 -3.91 17.86 -19.47
CA GLN A 250 -3.92 16.83 -18.44
C GLN A 250 -5.31 16.18 -18.36
N PRO A 251 -5.41 14.90 -17.94
CA PRO A 251 -6.71 14.30 -17.68
C PRO A 251 -7.49 15.11 -16.64
N SER A 252 -8.77 15.32 -16.90
CA SER A 252 -9.72 15.86 -15.93
C SER A 252 -9.85 14.95 -14.71
N GLU A 253 -10.36 15.46 -13.59
CA GLU A 253 -10.60 14.65 -12.39
C GLU A 253 -11.55 13.45 -12.68
N SER A 254 -12.50 13.61 -13.60
CA SER A 254 -13.33 12.50 -14.07
C SER A 254 -12.54 11.43 -14.81
N GLU A 255 -11.62 11.80 -15.70
CA GLU A 255 -10.78 10.85 -16.42
C GLU A 255 -9.78 10.15 -15.48
N TRP A 256 -9.23 10.88 -14.51
CA TRP A 256 -8.39 10.29 -13.46
C TRP A 256 -9.13 9.24 -12.63
N LYS A 257 -10.42 9.45 -12.33
CA LYS A 257 -11.24 8.43 -11.65
C LYS A 257 -11.41 7.17 -12.50
N ILE A 258 -11.48 7.31 -13.83
CA ILE A 258 -11.51 6.15 -14.73
C ILE A 258 -10.17 5.42 -14.73
N ILE A 259 -9.05 6.17 -14.77
CA ILE A 259 -7.70 5.60 -14.65
C ILE A 259 -7.55 4.84 -13.32
N ASP A 260 -7.96 5.44 -12.20
CA ASP A 260 -7.93 4.82 -10.88
C ASP A 260 -8.80 3.56 -10.82
N TYR A 261 -10.00 3.58 -11.42
CA TYR A 261 -10.86 2.40 -11.52
C TYR A 261 -10.17 1.24 -12.26
N ILE A 262 -9.50 1.53 -13.38
CA ILE A 262 -8.73 0.53 -14.12
C ILE A 262 -7.57 0.03 -13.24
N ARG A 263 -6.80 0.93 -12.62
CA ARG A 263 -5.70 0.59 -11.70
C ARG A 263 -6.17 -0.39 -10.64
N ASP A 264 -7.23 -0.05 -9.91
CA ASP A 264 -7.72 -0.82 -8.78
C ASP A 264 -8.12 -2.25 -9.19
N ILE A 265 -8.62 -2.43 -10.41
CA ILE A 265 -8.90 -3.77 -10.97
C ILE A 265 -7.62 -4.57 -11.24
N LEU A 266 -6.58 -3.91 -11.76
CA LEU A 266 -5.35 -4.58 -12.18
C LEU A 266 -4.44 -4.94 -11.00
N ILE A 267 -4.51 -4.17 -9.91
CA ILE A 267 -3.73 -4.42 -8.68
C ILE A 267 -4.43 -5.38 -7.70
N ASP A 268 -5.74 -5.59 -7.81
CA ASP A 268 -6.47 -6.50 -6.92
C ASP A 268 -6.24 -7.96 -7.31
N GLU A 269 -5.47 -8.69 -6.51
CA GLU A 269 -5.17 -10.12 -6.70
C GLU A 269 -6.40 -11.04 -6.68
N LYS A 270 -7.48 -10.63 -6.01
CA LYS A 270 -8.71 -11.42 -5.88
C LYS A 270 -9.47 -11.45 -7.21
N ILE A 271 -9.31 -10.41 -8.02
CA ILE A 271 -9.91 -10.37 -9.35
C ILE A 271 -9.16 -11.35 -10.25
N ALA A 272 -9.91 -12.32 -10.77
CA ALA A 272 -9.43 -13.37 -11.66
C ALA A 272 -8.30 -14.24 -11.05
N GLN A 273 -8.29 -14.41 -9.72
CA GLN A 273 -7.30 -15.24 -9.00
C GLN A 273 -7.15 -16.64 -9.61
N ASN A 274 -8.24 -17.24 -10.08
CA ASN A 274 -8.25 -18.57 -10.71
C ASN A 274 -7.84 -18.59 -12.20
N LYS A 275 -7.38 -17.47 -12.76
CA LYS A 275 -6.95 -17.34 -14.16
C LYS A 275 -5.45 -17.13 -14.32
N ASN A 276 -4.70 -17.02 -13.22
CA ASN A 276 -3.26 -16.71 -13.23
C ASN A 276 -2.94 -15.46 -14.06
N TYR A 277 -3.82 -14.46 -14.03
CA TYR A 277 -3.53 -13.16 -14.64
C TYR A 277 -2.56 -12.38 -13.77
N LYS A 278 -1.69 -11.60 -14.41
CA LYS A 278 -0.76 -10.70 -13.74
C LYS A 278 -1.53 -9.75 -12.81
N THR A 279 -1.06 -9.67 -11.57
CA THR A 279 -1.43 -8.61 -10.64
C THR A 279 -0.35 -7.54 -10.75
N TYR A 280 -0.75 -6.31 -11.07
CA TYR A 280 0.17 -5.20 -11.25
C TYR A 280 0.49 -4.57 -9.90
N THR A 281 1.71 -4.08 -9.74
CA THR A 281 2.00 -3.03 -8.75
C THR A 281 1.55 -1.67 -9.29
N ILE A 282 1.39 -0.69 -8.40
CA ILE A 282 1.03 0.70 -8.79
C ILE A 282 2.04 1.26 -9.80
N ALA A 283 3.33 1.05 -9.55
CA ALA A 283 4.40 1.50 -10.44
C ALA A 283 4.37 0.81 -11.81
N GLU A 284 4.13 -0.51 -11.86
CA GLU A 284 3.98 -1.22 -13.13
C GLU A 284 2.76 -0.75 -13.92
N PHE A 285 1.65 -0.44 -13.25
CA PHE A 285 0.46 0.10 -13.90
C PHE A 285 0.75 1.46 -14.57
N TYR A 286 1.34 2.41 -13.85
CA TYR A 286 1.66 3.72 -14.42
C TYR A 286 2.76 3.62 -15.49
N ASN A 287 3.73 2.72 -15.36
CA ASN A 287 4.68 2.46 -16.44
C ASN A 287 4.00 1.92 -17.70
N LEU A 288 3.04 0.99 -17.55
CA LEU A 288 2.25 0.50 -18.66
C LEU A 288 1.45 1.61 -19.34
N LEU A 289 0.90 2.56 -18.57
CA LEU A 289 0.26 3.73 -19.14
C LEU A 289 1.26 4.58 -19.94
N GLY A 290 2.52 4.70 -19.50
CA GLY A 290 3.53 5.46 -20.23
C GLY A 290 3.94 4.80 -21.55
N ASP A 291 3.85 3.46 -21.62
CA ASP A 291 4.09 2.68 -22.83
C ASP A 291 2.90 2.75 -23.81
N LEU A 292 1.70 3.05 -23.32
CA LEU A 292 0.57 3.45 -24.15
C LEU A 292 0.79 4.91 -24.56
N ASP A 293 0.77 5.21 -25.86
CA ASP A 293 0.70 6.62 -26.28
C ASP A 293 -0.59 7.28 -25.72
N VAL A 294 -0.54 8.59 -25.50
CA VAL A 294 -1.61 9.33 -24.80
C VAL A 294 -2.95 9.21 -25.53
N THR A 295 -2.94 9.12 -26.85
CA THR A 295 -4.14 8.94 -27.66
C THR A 295 -4.83 7.61 -27.33
N LYS A 296 -4.08 6.51 -27.26
CA LYS A 296 -4.63 5.20 -26.84
C LYS A 296 -5.17 5.23 -25.41
N ILE A 297 -4.48 5.91 -24.49
CA ILE A 297 -4.96 6.06 -23.11
C ILE A 297 -6.33 6.74 -23.09
N ARG A 298 -6.48 7.87 -23.81
CA ARG A 298 -7.75 8.61 -23.87
C ARG A 298 -8.88 7.79 -24.48
N GLU A 299 -8.62 7.00 -25.51
CA GLU A 299 -9.64 6.11 -26.08
C GLU A 299 -10.05 4.99 -25.12
N ILE A 300 -9.10 4.41 -24.38
CA ILE A 300 -9.40 3.42 -23.33
C ILE A 300 -10.24 4.05 -22.22
N ILE A 301 -9.90 5.28 -21.80
CA ILE A 301 -10.67 6.04 -20.80
C ILE A 301 -12.08 6.29 -21.30
N SER A 302 -12.23 6.84 -22.50
CA SER A 302 -13.54 7.13 -23.12
C SER A 302 -14.40 5.86 -23.20
N ARG A 303 -13.82 4.75 -23.67
CA ARG A 303 -14.56 3.49 -23.75
C ARG A 303 -14.96 2.95 -22.37
N THR A 304 -14.07 3.05 -21.39
CA THR A 304 -14.36 2.61 -20.02
C THR A 304 -15.45 3.48 -19.40
N GLN A 305 -15.42 4.79 -19.65
CA GLN A 305 -16.44 5.72 -19.20
C GLN A 305 -17.82 5.37 -19.78
N GLU A 306 -17.93 5.08 -21.08
CA GLU A 306 -19.19 4.64 -21.69
C GLU A 306 -19.74 3.36 -21.02
N ILE A 307 -18.86 2.40 -20.70
CA ILE A 307 -19.24 1.16 -20.00
C ILE A 307 -19.76 1.46 -18.59
N LEU A 308 -19.09 2.35 -17.85
CA LEU A 308 -19.51 2.73 -16.50
C LEU A 308 -20.82 3.54 -16.50
N THR A 309 -21.04 4.39 -17.50
CA THR A 309 -22.31 5.06 -17.71
C THR A 309 -23.43 4.05 -17.94
N ALA A 310 -23.25 3.08 -18.85
CA ALA A 310 -24.24 2.03 -19.09
C ALA A 310 -24.53 1.18 -17.83
N TYR A 311 -23.51 0.93 -17.01
CA TYR A 311 -23.67 0.27 -15.71
C TYR A 311 -24.51 1.07 -14.72
N GLU A 312 -24.24 2.38 -14.56
CA GLU A 312 -25.03 3.24 -13.66
C GLU A 312 -26.46 3.42 -14.16
N ASP A 313 -26.65 3.55 -15.47
CA ASP A 313 -27.96 3.61 -16.13
C ASP A 313 -28.80 2.34 -15.87
N ALA A 314 -28.18 1.16 -15.93
CA ALA A 314 -28.82 -0.10 -15.55
C ALA A 314 -29.16 -0.12 -14.06
N LYS A 315 -28.26 0.35 -13.19
CA LYS A 315 -28.46 0.39 -11.75
C LYS A 315 -29.64 1.31 -11.35
N VAL A 316 -29.77 2.47 -12.00
CA VAL A 316 -30.92 3.38 -11.81
C VAL A 316 -32.22 2.68 -12.22
N ALA A 317 -32.28 2.09 -13.42
CA ALA A 317 -33.48 1.39 -13.90
C ALA A 317 -33.91 0.24 -12.98
N ILE A 318 -32.95 -0.48 -12.39
CA ILE A 318 -33.23 -1.54 -11.41
C ILE A 318 -33.81 -0.96 -10.11
N SER A 319 -33.34 0.21 -9.68
CA SER A 319 -33.82 0.84 -8.45
C SER A 319 -35.30 1.25 -8.52
N ASP A 320 -35.79 1.51 -9.74
CA ASP A 320 -37.19 1.85 -10.03
C ASP A 320 -38.13 0.63 -10.01
N ILE A 321 -37.62 -0.59 -9.88
CA ILE A 321 -38.44 -1.80 -9.77
C ILE A 321 -39.07 -1.86 -8.36
N ASN A 322 -40.40 -1.77 -8.30
CA ASN A 322 -41.17 -1.82 -7.05
C ASN A 322 -41.15 -3.21 -6.38
N ASP A 323 -41.13 -4.28 -7.18
CA ASP A 323 -41.06 -5.65 -6.65
C ASP A 323 -39.65 -5.94 -6.10
N LEU A 324 -39.57 -6.16 -4.79
CA LEU A 324 -38.31 -6.39 -4.09
C LEU A 324 -37.54 -7.60 -4.62
N ARG A 325 -38.24 -8.69 -4.97
CA ARG A 325 -37.63 -9.93 -5.43
C ARG A 325 -37.04 -9.75 -6.82
N LEU A 326 -37.76 -9.13 -7.74
CA LEU A 326 -37.28 -8.81 -9.08
C LEU A 326 -36.11 -7.83 -9.01
N ARG A 327 -36.22 -6.76 -8.20
CA ARG A 327 -35.12 -5.83 -7.98
C ARG A 327 -33.86 -6.53 -7.49
N GLN A 328 -33.99 -7.47 -6.56
CA GLN A 328 -32.86 -8.24 -6.04
C GLN A 328 -32.27 -9.18 -7.11
N ASP A 329 -33.09 -9.83 -7.93
CA ASP A 329 -32.63 -10.67 -9.03
C ASP A 329 -31.82 -9.86 -10.05
N PHE A 330 -32.37 -8.73 -10.51
CA PHE A 330 -31.66 -7.83 -11.42
C PHE A 330 -30.37 -7.27 -10.81
N SER A 331 -30.39 -6.88 -9.54
CA SER A 331 -29.19 -6.43 -8.82
C SER A 331 -28.10 -7.53 -8.80
N ASN A 332 -28.48 -8.78 -8.59
CA ASN A 332 -27.56 -9.92 -8.63
C ASN A 332 -27.01 -10.16 -10.04
N ARG A 333 -27.84 -10.03 -11.07
CA ARG A 333 -27.41 -10.12 -12.49
C ARG A 333 -26.41 -9.03 -12.83
N LEU A 334 -26.70 -7.78 -12.45
CA LEU A 334 -25.81 -6.64 -12.65
C LEU A 334 -24.47 -6.84 -11.92
N LYS A 335 -24.51 -7.27 -10.65
CA LYS A 335 -23.31 -7.60 -9.86
C LYS A 335 -22.44 -8.65 -10.54
N LYS A 336 -23.04 -9.73 -11.06
CA LYS A 336 -22.31 -10.77 -11.81
C LYS A 336 -21.63 -10.20 -13.07
N ARG A 337 -22.29 -9.27 -13.77
CA ARG A 337 -21.76 -8.64 -14.99
C ARG A 337 -20.63 -7.67 -14.71
N VAL A 338 -20.72 -6.81 -13.70
CA VAL A 338 -19.60 -5.94 -13.31
C VAL A 338 -18.39 -6.74 -12.85
N SER A 339 -18.58 -7.85 -12.11
CA SER A 339 -17.48 -8.77 -11.79
C SER A 339 -16.90 -9.47 -13.02
N ALA A 340 -17.71 -9.76 -14.04
CA ALA A 340 -17.22 -10.28 -15.32
C ALA A 340 -16.43 -9.24 -16.10
N TYR A 341 -16.84 -7.97 -16.06
CA TYR A 341 -16.12 -6.86 -16.67
C TYR A 341 -14.73 -6.71 -16.05
N GLY A 342 -14.63 -6.63 -14.71
CA GLY A 342 -13.34 -6.52 -14.03
C GLY A 342 -12.39 -7.67 -14.37
N ARG A 343 -12.88 -8.92 -14.40
CA ARG A 343 -12.07 -10.08 -14.83
C ARG A 343 -11.64 -9.99 -16.30
N THR A 344 -12.51 -9.49 -17.17
CA THR A 344 -12.20 -9.33 -18.60
C THR A 344 -11.16 -8.25 -18.80
N LEU A 345 -11.32 -7.10 -18.12
CA LEU A 345 -10.36 -6.00 -18.15
C LEU A 345 -8.98 -6.47 -17.67
N LYS A 346 -8.91 -7.19 -16.54
CA LYS A 346 -7.63 -7.77 -16.08
C LYS A 346 -7.01 -8.73 -17.10
N GLY A 347 -7.83 -9.56 -17.76
CA GLY A 347 -7.37 -10.44 -18.85
C GLY A 347 -6.91 -9.69 -20.11
N VAL A 348 -7.49 -8.53 -20.42
CA VAL A 348 -7.05 -7.65 -21.51
C VAL A 348 -5.65 -7.12 -21.24
N PHE A 349 -5.42 -6.63 -20.02
CA PHE A 349 -4.15 -6.06 -19.61
C PHE A 349 -3.06 -7.13 -19.37
N ASN A 350 -3.44 -8.38 -19.12
CA ASN A 350 -2.50 -9.51 -19.06
C ASN A 350 -1.84 -9.87 -20.40
N LYS A 351 -2.18 -9.21 -21.51
CA LYS A 351 -1.55 -9.43 -22.81
C LYS A 351 -0.14 -8.83 -22.84
N SER A 352 0.79 -9.46 -23.54
CA SER A 352 2.17 -8.99 -23.65
C SER A 352 2.39 -7.88 -24.70
N ASP A 353 1.50 -7.75 -25.69
CA ASP A 353 1.58 -6.73 -26.74
C ASP A 353 0.70 -5.52 -26.40
N ILE A 354 1.32 -4.34 -26.32
CA ILE A 354 0.65 -3.08 -25.99
C ILE A 354 -0.48 -2.74 -26.98
N ASN A 355 -0.30 -3.07 -28.26
CA ASN A 355 -1.33 -2.83 -29.27
C ASN A 355 -2.49 -3.83 -29.13
N ALA A 356 -2.23 -5.04 -28.65
CA ALA A 356 -3.27 -6.02 -28.35
C ALA A 356 -4.06 -5.65 -27.09
N ILE A 357 -3.41 -5.06 -26.07
CA ILE A 357 -4.09 -4.46 -24.92
C ILE A 357 -5.06 -3.39 -25.41
N TYR A 358 -4.55 -2.39 -26.14
CA TYR A 358 -5.35 -1.30 -26.69
C TYR A 358 -6.55 -1.80 -27.51
N ARG A 359 -6.31 -2.63 -28.54
CA ARG A 359 -7.38 -3.15 -29.41
C ARG A 359 -8.45 -3.92 -28.64
N ALA A 360 -8.08 -4.64 -27.59
CA ALA A 360 -9.03 -5.43 -26.82
C ALA A 360 -9.80 -4.57 -25.81
N ALA A 361 -9.16 -3.55 -25.21
CA ALA A 361 -9.80 -2.63 -24.29
C ALA A 361 -10.90 -1.80 -24.99
N VAL A 362 -10.62 -1.24 -26.17
CA VAL A 362 -11.59 -0.39 -26.90
C VAL A 362 -12.76 -1.19 -27.52
N LYS A 363 -12.60 -2.51 -27.73
CA LYS A 363 -13.62 -3.39 -28.34
C LYS A 363 -14.53 -4.11 -27.33
N SER A 364 -14.52 -3.69 -26.08
CA SER A 364 -15.36 -4.27 -25.03
C SER A 364 -16.87 -4.18 -25.39
N ARG A 365 -17.60 -5.28 -25.21
CA ARG A 365 -19.06 -5.40 -25.45
C ARG A 365 -19.92 -5.14 -24.21
N PHE A 366 -19.30 -4.77 -23.10
CA PHE A 366 -20.02 -4.62 -21.82
C PHE A 366 -21.05 -3.48 -21.82
N ILE A 367 -20.92 -2.50 -22.73
CA ILE A 367 -21.97 -1.49 -22.95
C ILE A 367 -23.29 -2.17 -23.31
N ASP A 368 -23.27 -3.05 -24.32
CA ASP A 368 -24.47 -3.74 -24.80
C ASP A 368 -25.04 -4.67 -23.71
N GLU A 369 -24.17 -5.34 -22.94
CA GLU A 369 -24.60 -6.21 -21.85
C GLU A 369 -25.30 -5.46 -20.70
N PHE A 370 -24.82 -4.25 -20.37
CA PHE A 370 -25.46 -3.41 -19.36
C PHE A 370 -26.74 -2.74 -19.88
N ALA A 371 -26.73 -2.26 -21.12
CA ALA A 371 -27.92 -1.71 -21.79
C ALA A 371 -29.07 -2.74 -21.83
N LEU A 372 -28.76 -4.00 -22.14
CA LEU A 372 -29.77 -5.07 -22.14
C LEU A 372 -30.41 -5.28 -20.75
N ILE A 373 -29.61 -5.23 -19.68
CA ILE A 373 -30.13 -5.31 -18.31
C ILE A 373 -31.02 -4.09 -17.99
N GLN A 374 -30.59 -2.90 -18.42
CA GLN A 374 -31.35 -1.66 -18.24
C GLN A 374 -32.73 -1.75 -18.93
N ASP A 375 -32.77 -2.17 -20.19
CA ASP A 375 -33.99 -2.22 -20.99
C ASP A 375 -34.99 -3.24 -20.41
N GLU A 376 -34.51 -4.42 -20.01
CA GLU A 376 -35.33 -5.42 -19.34
C GLU A 376 -35.89 -4.90 -18.00
N ALA A 377 -35.09 -4.18 -17.21
CA ALA A 377 -35.54 -3.60 -15.94
C ALA A 377 -36.64 -2.54 -16.16
N LYS A 378 -36.46 -1.63 -17.13
CA LYS A 378 -37.46 -0.61 -17.48
C LYS A 378 -38.79 -1.24 -17.92
N LEU A 379 -38.74 -2.28 -18.75
CA LEU A 379 -39.94 -2.96 -19.25
C LEU A 379 -40.75 -3.59 -18.10
N ILE A 380 -40.07 -4.17 -17.11
CA ILE A 380 -40.73 -4.74 -15.93
C ILE A 380 -41.40 -3.65 -15.07
N SER A 381 -40.71 -2.53 -14.84
CA SER A 381 -41.27 -1.42 -14.05
C SER A 381 -42.54 -0.83 -14.68
N ILE A 382 -42.58 -0.71 -16.02
CA ILE A 382 -43.76 -0.25 -16.75
C ILE A 382 -44.94 -1.22 -16.58
N ASN A 383 -44.69 -2.52 -16.79
CA ASN A 383 -45.73 -3.53 -16.72
C ASN A 383 -46.37 -3.62 -15.32
N LEU A 384 -45.56 -3.57 -14.26
CA LEU A 384 -46.05 -3.60 -12.88
C LEU A 384 -46.87 -2.36 -12.51
N SER A 385 -46.49 -1.18 -13.01
CA SER A 385 -47.22 0.07 -12.79
C SER A 385 -48.59 0.08 -13.50
N SER A 386 -48.68 -0.60 -14.66
CA SER A 386 -49.92 -0.72 -15.43
C SER A 386 -50.92 -1.74 -14.85
N SER A 387 -50.44 -2.73 -14.10
CA SER A 387 -51.30 -3.70 -13.39
C SER A 387 -51.87 -3.14 -12.09
N SER A 388 -51.12 -2.32 -11.35
CA SER A 388 -51.59 -1.72 -10.08
C SER A 388 -52.58 -0.56 -10.23
N SER A 389 -52.80 -0.08 -11.45
CA SER A 389 -53.76 0.99 -11.78
C SER A 389 -55.11 0.46 -12.31
N LYS A 390 -55.26 -0.86 -12.40
CA LYS A 390 -56.47 -1.55 -12.85
C LYS A 390 -57.20 -2.30 -11.73
N GLU A 391 -56.65 -2.29 -10.51
CA GLU A 391 -57.31 -2.72 -9.27
C GLU A 391 -57.73 -1.49 -8.48
#